data_AF-A0A7S2A2Q9-F1
#
_entry.id   AF-A0A7S2A2Q9-F1
#
_cell.length_a   1.000
_cell.length_b   1.000
_cell.length_c   1.000
_cell.angle_alpha   90.00
_cell.angle_beta   90.00
_cell.angle_gamma   90.00
#
_symmetry.space_group_name_H-M   'P 1'
#
loop_
_entity.id
_entity.type
_entity.pdbx_description
1 polymer ?
#
loop_
_entity_poly.entity_id
_entity_poly.type
_entity_poly.pdbx_seq_one_letter_code
_entity_poly.pdbx_strand_id
1 'polypeptide(L)'
;KYDVKTDDSAGWASDNDQIKGPSADIPKGWGHQLPVTHVDIKMPSEHWLEGKQYLAEYQIFLIQNRDAMRGAPAVSVLFDFHPEDEDNEQIQELLDEFQAIWDEDLEECE
;
A
#
# COMPACT_ATOMS: atom_id res chain seq x y z
N LYS A 1 -13.39 33.54 -17.67
CA LYS A 1 -12.05 34.15 -17.56
C LYS A 1 -11.95 34.76 -16.18
N TYR A 2 -11.26 34.10 -15.26
CA TYR A 2 -10.90 34.71 -13.98
C TYR A 2 -9.42 34.45 -13.77
N ASP A 3 -8.66 35.52 -13.87
CA ASP A 3 -7.30 35.66 -13.36
C ASP A 3 -7.39 35.81 -11.84
N VAL A 4 -6.61 35.03 -11.10
CA VAL A 4 -6.26 35.35 -9.72
C VAL A 4 -4.75 35.36 -9.64
N LYS A 5 -4.19 36.57 -9.52
CA LYS A 5 -2.81 36.79 -9.13
C LYS A 5 -2.72 36.66 -7.61
N THR A 6 -1.80 35.83 -7.13
CA THR A 6 -1.27 35.94 -5.77
C THR A 6 0.25 35.88 -5.83
N ASP A 7 0.83 36.94 -5.28
CA ASP A 7 2.25 37.27 -5.22
C ASP A 7 3.10 36.25 -4.47
N ASP A 8 4.36 36.22 -4.87
CA ASP A 8 5.46 35.42 -4.37
C ASP A 8 5.79 35.71 -2.90
N SER A 9 5.83 34.68 -2.03
CA SER A 9 6.78 34.57 -0.90
C SER A 9 6.51 33.37 0.03
N ALA A 10 6.82 32.15 -0.42
CA ALA A 10 7.30 31.01 0.39
C ALA A 10 7.35 29.75 -0.48
N GLY A 11 8.43 29.59 -1.26
CA GLY A 11 8.59 28.46 -2.17
C GLY A 11 8.90 27.16 -1.46
N TRP A 12 7.88 26.33 -1.17
CA TRP A 12 8.03 24.92 -0.76
C TRP A 12 6.95 23.99 -1.31
N ALA A 13 6.35 24.33 -2.45
CA ALA A 13 5.59 23.36 -3.23
C ALA A 13 5.63 23.80 -4.69
N SER A 14 6.49 23.16 -5.49
CA SER A 14 6.36 23.29 -6.94
C SER A 14 5.21 22.39 -7.37
N ASP A 15 4.16 23.03 -7.90
CA ASP A 15 2.91 22.47 -8.47
C ASP A 15 3.11 21.50 -9.67
N ASN A 16 4.13 20.65 -9.64
CA ASN A 16 4.42 19.65 -10.67
C ASN A 16 4.26 18.20 -10.19
N ASP A 17 3.75 17.98 -8.97
CA ASP A 17 3.45 16.63 -8.45
C ASP A 17 2.15 16.08 -9.06
N GLN A 18 2.19 15.81 -10.37
CA GLN A 18 1.18 15.02 -11.06
C GLN A 18 1.39 13.51 -10.83
N ILE A 19 1.56 13.10 -9.57
CA ILE A 19 1.63 11.68 -9.23
C ILE A 19 0.20 11.15 -9.18
N LYS A 20 -0.19 10.42 -10.23
CA LYS A 20 -1.44 9.67 -10.33
C LYS A 20 -1.18 8.19 -10.06
N GLY A 21 -1.29 7.77 -8.80
CA GLY A 21 -1.25 6.35 -8.39
C GLY A 21 -0.99 6.18 -6.90
N PRO A 22 -1.30 5.00 -6.31
CA PRO A 22 -0.99 4.71 -4.92
C PRO A 22 0.53 4.76 -4.71
N SER A 23 0.99 5.53 -3.74
CA SER A 23 2.40 5.68 -3.39
C SER A 23 2.57 5.56 -1.87
N ALA A 24 3.73 5.07 -1.41
CA ALA A 24 4.05 4.91 0.00
C ALA A 24 5.26 5.79 0.38
N ASP A 25 5.19 6.44 1.54
CA ASP A 25 6.31 7.19 2.13
C ASP A 25 7.42 6.21 2.58
N ILE A 26 8.67 6.51 2.20
CA ILE A 26 9.82 5.63 2.49
C ILE A 26 10.95 6.38 3.22
N PRO A 27 11.82 5.66 3.97
CA PRO A 27 12.93 6.25 4.71
C PRO A 27 13.82 7.17 3.86
N LYS A 28 14.24 8.28 4.46
CA LYS A 28 15.06 9.32 3.82
C LYS A 28 16.31 8.72 3.16
N GLY A 29 16.37 8.81 1.83
CA GLY A 29 17.48 8.32 1.01
C GLY A 29 17.13 7.18 0.04
N TRP A 30 15.91 6.65 0.08
CA TRP A 30 15.48 5.53 -0.79
C TRP A 30 14.74 5.96 -2.06
N GLY A 31 14.40 7.25 -2.17
CA GLY A 31 13.53 7.83 -3.19
C GLY A 31 12.42 8.65 -2.50
N HIS A 32 11.66 9.45 -3.24
CA HIS A 32 10.42 10.03 -2.70
C HIS A 32 9.24 9.11 -2.93
N GLN A 33 9.29 8.26 -3.97
CA GLN A 33 8.25 7.29 -4.30
C GLN A 33 8.87 6.08 -4.99
N LEU A 34 8.41 4.88 -4.63
CA LEU A 34 8.75 3.63 -5.31
C LEU A 34 7.48 3.03 -5.90
N PRO A 35 7.49 2.56 -7.16
CA PRO A 35 6.34 1.89 -7.75
C PRO A 35 6.04 0.56 -7.04
N VAL A 36 4.75 0.32 -6.79
CA VAL A 36 4.23 -0.98 -6.35
C VAL A 36 4.32 -1.97 -7.50
N THR A 37 4.74 -3.20 -7.21
CA THR A 37 4.80 -4.30 -8.18
C THR A 37 3.63 -5.26 -8.05
N HIS A 38 3.42 -5.72 -6.83
CA HIS A 38 2.36 -6.62 -6.46
C HIS A 38 2.12 -6.48 -4.96
N VAL A 39 0.99 -7.02 -4.55
CA VAL A 39 0.52 -7.06 -3.18
C VAL A 39 0.13 -8.51 -2.90
N ASP A 40 0.57 -9.01 -1.75
CA ASP A 40 0.17 -10.32 -1.25
C ASP A 40 -0.59 -10.18 0.07
N ILE A 41 -1.60 -11.04 0.26
CA ILE A 41 -2.25 -11.26 1.56
C ILE A 41 -1.90 -12.67 2.01
N LYS A 42 -1.34 -12.79 3.22
CA LYS A 42 -0.90 -14.06 3.80
C LYS A 42 -1.61 -14.32 5.12
N MET A 43 -2.16 -15.53 5.27
CA MET A 43 -2.88 -15.96 6.45
C MET A 43 -2.41 -17.37 6.87
N PRO A 44 -1.82 -17.56 8.07
CA PRO A 44 -1.48 -16.54 9.07
C PRO A 44 -0.32 -15.62 8.63
N SER A 45 0.02 -14.60 9.43
CA SER A 45 1.16 -13.72 9.13
C SER A 45 2.48 -14.49 9.01
N GLU A 46 3.40 -14.03 8.15
CA GLU A 46 4.74 -14.60 8.07
C GLU A 46 5.64 -14.03 9.16
N HIS A 47 5.55 -12.72 9.39
CA HIS A 47 6.32 -12.07 10.43
C HIS A 47 5.76 -12.38 11.82
N TRP A 48 6.69 -12.54 12.75
CA TRP A 48 6.45 -12.66 14.17
C TRP A 48 7.03 -11.41 14.84
N LEU A 49 6.23 -10.76 15.70
CA LEU A 49 6.74 -9.69 16.57
C LEU A 49 6.59 -10.13 18.01
N GLU A 50 7.68 -10.03 18.77
CA GLU A 50 7.70 -10.35 20.21
C GLU A 50 7.17 -11.76 20.54
N GLY A 51 7.35 -12.72 19.63
CA GLY A 51 6.88 -14.09 19.79
C GLY A 51 5.39 -14.31 19.51
N LYS A 52 4.68 -13.29 19.03
CA LYS A 52 3.29 -13.37 18.57
C LYS A 52 3.24 -13.47 17.04
N GLN A 53 2.45 -14.41 16.54
CA GLN A 53 2.01 -14.47 15.15
C GLN A 53 0.66 -13.76 15.02
N TYR A 54 0.51 -12.97 13.96
CA TYR A 54 -0.70 -12.20 13.67
C TYR A 54 -1.63 -12.99 12.76
N LEU A 55 -2.90 -12.59 12.72
CA LEU A 55 -3.94 -13.31 11.97
C LEU A 55 -3.68 -13.30 10.48
N ALA A 56 -3.17 -12.17 9.98
CA ALA A 56 -2.87 -11.99 8.58
C ALA A 56 -1.77 -10.94 8.39
N GLU A 57 -1.17 -10.92 7.20
CA GLU A 57 -0.18 -9.94 6.79
C GLU A 57 -0.43 -9.48 5.36
N TYR A 58 -0.44 -8.17 5.14
CA TYR A 58 -0.49 -7.52 3.83
C TYR A 58 0.91 -7.04 3.44
N GLN A 59 1.47 -7.63 2.38
CA GLN A 59 2.82 -7.32 1.91
C GLN A 59 2.74 -6.55 0.60
N ILE A 60 3.27 -5.32 0.60
CA ILE A 60 3.35 -4.44 -0.57
C ILE A 60 4.78 -4.45 -1.07
N PHE A 61 5.02 -5.06 -2.23
CA PHE A 61 6.35 -5.16 -2.80
C PHE A 61 6.61 -3.99 -3.75
N LEU A 62 7.73 -3.30 -3.53
CA LEU A 62 8.10 -2.10 -4.26
C LEU A 62 9.34 -2.36 -5.13
N ILE A 63 9.42 -1.72 -6.30
CA ILE A 63 10.64 -1.72 -7.10
C ILE A 63 11.47 -0.48 -6.80
N GLN A 64 12.74 -0.69 -6.47
CA GLN A 64 13.73 0.39 -6.52
C GLN A 64 14.27 0.52 -7.95
N ASN A 65 13.74 1.48 -8.71
CA ASN A 65 14.26 1.78 -10.04
C ASN A 65 15.43 2.77 -9.93
N ARG A 66 16.63 2.24 -9.76
CA ARG A 66 17.89 2.96 -9.91
C ARG A 66 18.99 1.92 -10.05
N ASP A 67 20.03 2.24 -10.80
CA ASP A 67 21.20 1.42 -11.17
C ASP A 67 22.03 0.84 -10.00
N ALA A 68 21.43 0.66 -8.83
CA ALA A 68 22.01 0.20 -7.59
C ALA A 68 21.46 -1.20 -7.26
N MET A 69 22.36 -2.16 -7.07
CA MET A 69 22.08 -3.55 -6.68
C MET A 69 21.52 -3.72 -5.25
N ARG A 70 20.60 -2.87 -4.81
CA ARG A 70 19.99 -2.97 -3.47
C ARG A 70 18.53 -3.37 -3.63
N GLY A 71 18.17 -4.43 -2.90
CA GLY A 71 17.00 -5.28 -3.15
C GLY A 71 15.65 -4.56 -3.17
N ALA A 72 14.62 -5.31 -3.58
CA ALA A 72 13.24 -4.85 -3.61
C ALA A 72 12.72 -4.64 -2.17
N PRO A 73 12.40 -3.42 -1.74
CA PRO A 73 11.81 -3.22 -0.45
C PRO A 73 10.36 -3.70 -0.42
N ALA A 74 9.96 -4.27 0.71
CA ALA A 74 8.58 -4.66 0.98
C ALA A 74 8.08 -3.91 2.22
N VAL A 75 6.83 -3.49 2.18
CA VAL A 75 6.10 -2.94 3.33
C VAL A 75 5.16 -4.02 3.82
N SER A 76 5.32 -4.45 5.07
CA SER A 76 4.43 -5.41 5.73
C SER A 76 3.50 -4.70 6.70
N VAL A 77 2.20 -4.91 6.54
CA VAL A 77 1.15 -4.48 7.48
C VAL A 77 0.58 -5.73 8.14
N LEU A 78 0.58 -5.76 9.48
CA LEU A 78 0.10 -6.90 10.27
C LEU A 78 -1.31 -6.64 10.75
N PHE A 79 -2.18 -7.65 10.61
CA PHE A 79 -3.57 -7.58 11.02
C PHE A 79 -3.84 -8.42 12.26
N ASP A 80 -4.66 -7.87 13.13
CA ASP A 80 -5.14 -8.57 14.32
C ASP A 80 -6.57 -8.15 14.62
N PHE A 81 -7.24 -8.89 15.48
CA PHE A 81 -8.54 -8.47 15.98
C PHE A 81 -8.40 -7.17 16.77
N HIS A 82 -9.31 -6.25 16.53
CA HIS A 82 -9.44 -5.08 17.39
C HIS A 82 -9.84 -5.55 18.81
N PRO A 83 -9.28 -4.98 19.89
CA PRO A 83 -9.63 -5.39 21.26
C PRO A 83 -11.13 -5.25 21.59
N GLU A 84 -11.82 -4.38 20.86
CA GLU A 84 -13.25 -4.09 21.01
C GLU A 84 -14.10 -4.64 19.85
N ASP A 85 -13.51 -5.49 18.99
CA ASP A 85 -14.19 -6.11 17.84
C ASP A 85 -14.82 -5.06 16.89
N GLU A 86 -14.10 -3.97 16.65
CA GLU A 86 -14.48 -2.95 15.67
C GLU A 86 -14.15 -3.40 14.26
N ASP A 87 -15.09 -3.17 13.35
CA ASP A 87 -14.95 -3.49 11.94
C ASP A 87 -13.98 -2.52 11.26
N ASN A 88 -13.12 -3.07 10.37
CA ASN A 88 -12.32 -2.27 9.46
C ASN A 88 -13.00 -2.26 8.09
N GLU A 89 -13.76 -1.20 7.80
CA GLU A 89 -14.54 -1.07 6.57
C GLU A 89 -13.68 -1.25 5.30
N GLN A 90 -12.45 -0.73 5.29
CA GLN A 90 -11.56 -0.84 4.12
C GLN A 90 -11.05 -2.26 3.91
N ILE A 91 -10.82 -3.02 5.00
CA ILE A 91 -10.48 -4.44 4.89
C ILE A 91 -11.70 -5.24 4.42
N GLN A 92 -12.90 -4.89 4.88
CA GLN A 92 -14.11 -5.58 4.42
C GLN A 92 -14.34 -5.38 2.92
N GLU A 93 -14.20 -4.15 2.41
CA GLU A 93 -14.29 -3.87 0.96
C GLU A 93 -13.28 -4.70 0.14
N LEU A 94 -12.04 -4.82 0.63
CA LEU A 94 -11.00 -5.63 -0.01
C LEU A 94 -11.36 -7.13 -0.02
N LEU A 95 -11.90 -7.64 1.09
CA LEU A 95 -12.32 -9.04 1.18
C LEU A 95 -13.51 -9.34 0.27
N ASP A 96 -14.46 -8.41 0.17
CA ASP A 96 -15.62 -8.53 -0.70
C ASP A 96 -15.20 -8.56 -2.19
N GLU A 97 -14.26 -7.70 -2.59
CA GLU A 97 -13.70 -7.71 -3.95
C GLU A 97 -12.95 -9.01 -4.25
N PHE A 98 -12.15 -9.49 -3.30
CA PHE A 98 -11.45 -10.77 -3.45
C PHE A 98 -12.43 -11.94 -3.62
N GLN A 99 -13.48 -12.00 -2.79
CA GLN A 99 -14.49 -13.05 -2.86
C GLN A 99 -15.23 -13.01 -4.20
N ALA A 100 -15.57 -11.82 -4.72
CA ALA A 100 -16.23 -11.68 -6.00
C ALA A 100 -15.39 -12.24 -7.16
N ILE A 101 -14.08 -11.94 -7.20
CA ILE A 101 -13.16 -12.48 -8.21
C ILE A 101 -13.02 -14.00 -8.05
N TRP A 102 -12.87 -14.47 -6.82
CA TRP A 102 -12.74 -15.90 -6.55
C TRP A 102 -13.97 -16.69 -7.00
N ASP A 103 -15.17 -16.18 -6.72
CA ASP A 103 -16.43 -16.80 -7.11
C ASP A 103 -16.60 -16.81 -8.64
N GLU A 104 -16.21 -15.73 -9.33
CA GLU A 104 -16.20 -15.65 -10.81
C GLU A 104 -15.25 -16.70 -11.41
N ASP A 105 -14.02 -16.79 -10.91
CA ASP A 105 -13.05 -17.80 -11.36
C ASP A 105 -13.53 -19.24 -11.11
N LEU A 106 -14.27 -19.46 -10.01
CA LEU A 106 -14.84 -20.76 -9.67
C LEU A 106 -16.01 -21.13 -10.60
N GLU A 107 -16.87 -20.17 -10.93
CA GLU A 107 -17.95 -20.33 -11.92
C GLU A 107 -17.42 -20.60 -13.33
N GLU A 108 -16.31 -19.98 -13.75
CA GLU A 108 -15.68 -20.28 -15.05
C GLU A 108 -15.03 -21.68 -15.11
N CYS A 109 -14.73 -22.28 -13.95
CA CYS A 109 -14.12 -23.60 -13.86
C CYS A 109 -15.15 -24.76 -13.78
N GLU A 110 -16.46 -24.48 -13.75
CA GLU A 110 -17.56 -25.47 -13.81
C GLU A 110 -18.23 -25.57 -15.19
#